data_AF-A0A537RN71-F1
#
_entry.id   AF-A0A537RN71-F1
#
_cell.length_a   1.000
_cell.length_b   1.000
_cell.length_c   1.000
_cell.angle_alpha   90.00
_cell.angle_beta   90.00
_cell.angle_gamma   90.00
#
_symmetry.space_group_name_H-M   'P 1'
#
loop_
_entity.id
_entity.type
_entity.pdbx_description
1 polymer ?
#
loop_
_entity_poly.entity_id
_entity_poly.type
_entity_poly.pdbx_seq_one_letter_code
_entity_poly.pdbx_strand_id
1 'polypeptide(L)'
;MIRVAPKLSNPPPILAGKDYAAPSVFEPENLLREARRQKGLPITTVPEVCLLDPDGDIVRALAKSGRSHRSAPWACYHTDLYEFDHGDEHFGIIGCAV
;
A
#
# COMPACT_ATOMS: atom_id res chain seq x y z
N MET A 1 -6.92 25.23 35.64
CA MET A 1 -8.22 24.69 35.20
C MET A 1 -8.39 24.98 33.72
N ILE A 2 -8.26 23.97 32.86
CA ILE A 2 -8.48 24.14 31.41
C ILE A 2 -9.98 23.94 31.15
N ARG A 3 -10.66 24.97 30.66
CA ARG A 3 -12.07 24.90 30.25
C ARG A 3 -12.18 24.04 28.99
N VAL A 4 -12.90 22.94 29.06
CA VAL A 4 -13.33 22.16 27.89
C VAL A 4 -14.42 22.97 27.18
N ALA A 5 -14.22 23.27 25.90
CA ALA A 5 -15.22 23.96 25.08
C ALA A 5 -16.50 23.11 24.95
N PRO A 6 -17.70 23.72 24.94
CA PRO A 6 -18.95 22.98 24.83
C PRO A 6 -19.04 22.27 23.46
N LYS A 7 -19.43 21.00 23.48
CA LYS A 7 -19.74 20.20 22.28
C LYS A 7 -20.86 20.91 21.51
N LEU A 8 -20.61 21.34 20.27
CA LEU A 8 -21.63 21.85 19.36
C LEU A 8 -22.71 20.78 19.17
N SER A 9 -23.97 21.14 19.44
CA SER A 9 -25.11 20.22 19.46
C SER A 9 -25.62 19.80 18.08
N ASN A 10 -25.00 20.30 16.99
CA ASN A 10 -25.33 19.86 15.65
C ASN A 10 -24.08 19.96 14.75
N PRO A 11 -23.40 18.85 14.45
CA PRO A 11 -22.25 18.88 13.55
C PRO A 11 -22.70 19.29 12.14
N PRO A 12 -21.82 19.94 11.33
CA PRO A 12 -22.13 20.19 9.93
C PRO A 12 -22.47 18.87 9.22
N PRO A 13 -23.34 18.87 8.19
CA PRO A 13 -23.84 17.63 7.57
C PRO A 13 -22.75 16.66 7.11
N ILE A 14 -21.59 17.16 6.66
CA ILE A 14 -20.45 16.32 6.25
C ILE A 14 -19.85 15.50 7.41
N LEU A 15 -20.09 15.91 8.66
CA LEU A 15 -19.68 15.22 9.87
C LEU A 15 -20.85 14.45 10.53
N ALA A 16 -22.08 14.55 10.00
CA ALA A 16 -23.20 13.78 10.47
C ALA A 16 -23.02 12.30 10.13
N GLY A 17 -23.30 11.40 11.08
CA GLY A 17 -23.20 9.95 10.88
C GLY A 17 -21.77 9.40 10.78
N LYS A 18 -20.73 10.20 11.07
CA LYS A 18 -19.36 9.69 11.17
C LYS A 18 -19.15 9.03 12.52
N ASP A 19 -19.17 7.70 12.52
CA ASP A 19 -18.67 6.91 13.63
C ASP A 19 -17.19 6.60 13.38
N TYR A 20 -16.30 7.42 13.97
CA TYR A 20 -14.86 7.25 13.84
C TYR A 20 -14.31 6.04 14.62
N ALA A 21 -15.11 5.46 15.52
CA ALA A 21 -14.73 4.26 16.26
C ALA A 21 -15.22 2.98 15.56
N ALA A 22 -16.09 3.09 14.55
CA ALA A 22 -16.49 1.96 13.74
C ALA A 22 -15.29 1.36 13.00
N PRO A 23 -15.23 0.04 12.83
CA PRO A 23 -14.23 -0.60 11.99
C PRO A 23 -14.24 -0.03 10.56
N SER A 24 -13.08 0.00 9.92
CA SER A 24 -13.00 0.40 8.52
C SER A 24 -13.83 -0.56 7.67
N VAL A 25 -14.73 -0.03 6.85
CA VAL A 25 -15.39 -0.83 5.81
C VAL A 25 -14.45 -1.09 4.62
N PHE A 26 -13.37 -0.31 4.53
CA PHE A 26 -12.32 -0.46 3.54
C PHE A 26 -11.19 -1.31 4.13
N GLU A 27 -11.13 -2.57 3.69
CA GLU A 27 -10.04 -3.49 4.00
C GLU A 27 -9.12 -3.59 2.77
N PRO A 28 -7.83 -3.23 2.86
CA PRO A 28 -6.88 -3.31 1.74
C PRO A 28 -6.84 -4.68 1.05
N GLU A 29 -7.04 -5.75 1.81
CA GLU A 29 -7.06 -7.14 1.33
C GLU A 29 -8.22 -7.37 0.37
N ASN A 30 -9.39 -6.74 0.63
CA ASN A 30 -10.54 -6.81 -0.26
C ASN A 30 -10.22 -6.13 -1.60
N LEU A 31 -9.54 -4.98 -1.58
CA LEU A 31 -9.11 -4.28 -2.80
C LEU A 31 -8.14 -5.16 -3.62
N LEU A 32 -7.13 -5.73 -2.97
CA LEU A 32 -6.14 -6.59 -3.65
C LEU A 32 -6.78 -7.87 -4.21
N ARG A 33 -7.70 -8.50 -3.47
CA ARG A 33 -8.44 -9.67 -3.95
C ARG A 33 -9.22 -9.33 -5.22
N GLU A 34 -9.98 -8.23 -5.23
CA GLU A 34 -10.76 -7.84 -6.41
C GLU A 34 -9.86 -7.44 -7.58
N ALA A 35 -8.73 -6.77 -7.32
CA ALA A 35 -7.74 -6.45 -8.35
C ALA A 35 -7.19 -7.72 -9.02
N ARG A 36 -6.82 -8.73 -8.23
CA ARG A 36 -6.38 -10.04 -8.75
C ARG A 36 -7.45 -10.70 -9.60
N ARG A 37 -8.69 -10.76 -9.08
CA ARG A 37 -9.83 -11.36 -9.77
C ARG A 37 -10.09 -10.70 -11.13
N GLN A 38 -10.06 -9.37 -11.19
CA GLN A 38 -10.30 -8.62 -12.43
C GLN A 38 -9.16 -8.78 -13.45
N LYS A 39 -7.91 -8.92 -12.98
CA LYS A 39 -6.74 -9.11 -13.84
C LYS A 39 -6.46 -10.57 -14.21
N GLY A 40 -7.21 -11.53 -13.64
CA GLY A 40 -6.94 -12.96 -13.83
C GLY A 40 -5.59 -13.40 -13.24
N LEU A 41 -5.12 -12.73 -12.18
CA LEU A 41 -3.83 -13.03 -11.56
C LEU A 41 -3.96 -14.11 -10.48
N PRO A 42 -2.95 -14.98 -10.32
CA PRO A 42 -2.94 -15.95 -9.23
C PRO A 42 -2.82 -15.26 -7.86
N ILE A 43 -3.23 -16.00 -6.83
CA ILE A 43 -2.93 -15.64 -5.45
C ILE A 43 -1.47 -16.02 -5.20
N THR A 44 -0.66 -15.04 -4.80
CA THR A 44 0.74 -15.23 -4.41
C THR A 44 1.02 -14.44 -3.15
N THR A 45 2.05 -14.85 -2.43
CA THR A 45 2.70 -14.01 -1.42
C THR A 45 3.63 -13.01 -2.09
N VAL A 46 3.86 -11.89 -1.41
CA VAL A 46 4.96 -10.95 -1.70
C VAL A 46 6.15 -11.30 -0.79
N PRO A 47 7.36 -10.78 -1.07
CA PRO A 47 8.48 -10.90 -0.14
C PRO A 47 8.11 -10.39 1.26
N GLU A 48 8.66 -11.03 2.29
CA GLU A 48 8.38 -10.70 3.69
C GLU A 48 8.76 -9.26 4.03
N VAL A 49 9.84 -8.76 3.42
CA VAL A 49 10.29 -7.38 3.55
C VAL A 49 10.07 -6.64 2.23
N CYS A 50 9.20 -5.63 2.27
CA CYS A 50 8.94 -4.74 1.13
C CYS A 50 9.38 -3.31 1.46
N LEU A 51 10.31 -2.77 0.66
CA LEU A 51 10.77 -1.40 0.75
C LEU A 51 9.82 -0.47 -0.02
N LEU A 52 9.51 0.68 0.57
CA LEU A 52 8.90 1.81 -0.12
C LEU A 52 10.00 2.81 -0.45
N ASP A 53 10.19 3.07 -1.73
CA ASP A 53 11.20 3.99 -2.27
C ASP A 53 10.47 5.23 -2.81
N PRO A 54 10.33 6.31 -2.03
CA PRO A 54 9.52 7.47 -2.39
C PRO A 54 10.03 8.19 -3.64
N ASP A 55 11.35 8.29 -3.80
CA ASP A 55 11.97 8.95 -4.94
C ASP A 55 12.04 8.02 -6.17
N GLY A 56 12.04 6.70 -5.92
CA GLY A 56 12.15 5.67 -6.94
C GLY A 56 13.59 5.49 -7.48
N ASP A 57 14.58 6.13 -6.88
CA ASP A 57 15.95 6.12 -7.38
C ASP A 57 16.66 4.78 -7.09
N ILE A 58 16.37 4.15 -5.95
CA ILE A 58 16.88 2.83 -5.57
C ILE A 58 16.35 1.78 -6.55
N VAL A 59 15.03 1.72 -6.78
CA VAL A 59 14.45 0.74 -7.72
C VAL A 59 14.98 0.94 -9.13
N ARG A 60 15.16 2.20 -9.57
CA ARG A 60 15.75 2.50 -10.88
C ARG A 60 17.21 2.09 -10.96
N ALA A 61 17.99 2.25 -9.89
CA ALA A 61 19.39 1.81 -9.85
C ALA A 61 19.49 0.27 -9.90
N LEU A 62 18.68 -0.44 -9.11
CA LEU A 62 18.62 -1.91 -9.11
C LEU A 62 18.25 -2.45 -10.50
N ALA A 63 17.20 -1.90 -11.11
CA ALA A 63 16.75 -2.30 -12.44
C ALA A 63 17.83 -2.05 -13.51
N LYS A 64 18.48 -0.87 -13.51
CA LYS A 64 19.57 -0.55 -14.44
C LYS A 64 20.77 -1.49 -14.29
N SER A 65 21.05 -1.95 -13.08
CA SER A 65 22.13 -2.90 -12.81
C SER A 65 21.75 -4.36 -13.07
N GLY A 66 20.51 -4.64 -13.49
CA GLY A 66 20.02 -6.01 -13.70
C GLY A 66 19.86 -6.82 -12.41
N ARG A 67 19.85 -6.17 -11.25
CA ARG A 67 19.78 -6.81 -9.92
C ARG A 67 18.37 -7.01 -9.38
N SER A 68 17.37 -6.50 -10.09
CA SER A 68 15.96 -6.67 -9.73
C SER A 68 15.14 -7.09 -10.94
N HIS A 69 14.03 -7.77 -10.70
CA HIS A 69 13.06 -8.12 -11.71
C HIS A 69 11.66 -7.68 -11.28
N ARG A 70 10.78 -7.38 -12.23
CA ARG A 70 9.40 -7.01 -11.93
C ARG A 70 8.62 -8.25 -11.50
N SER A 71 7.87 -8.13 -10.41
CA SER A 71 6.96 -9.16 -9.92
C SER A 71 5.73 -9.26 -10.84
N ALA A 72 5.70 -10.27 -11.70
CA ALA A 72 4.57 -10.54 -12.59
C ALA A 72 3.21 -10.69 -11.86
N PRO A 73 3.12 -11.31 -10.66
CA PRO A 73 1.85 -11.50 -9.98
C PRO A 73 1.40 -10.29 -9.13
N TRP A 74 2.06 -9.14 -9.22
CA TRP A 74 1.68 -7.93 -8.48
C TRP A 74 0.31 -7.37 -8.93
N ALA A 75 -0.62 -7.27 -7.99
CA ALA A 75 -2.02 -6.98 -8.29
C ALA A 75 -2.35 -5.48 -8.41
N CYS A 76 -1.53 -4.59 -7.84
CA CYS A 76 -1.82 -3.15 -7.83
C CYS A 76 -1.95 -2.58 -9.25
N TYR A 77 -2.81 -1.59 -9.42
CA TYR A 77 -3.01 -0.90 -10.71
C TYR A 77 -2.05 0.27 -10.92
N HIS A 78 -1.56 0.89 -9.84
CA HIS A 78 -0.85 2.17 -9.90
C HIS A 78 0.66 2.04 -9.65
N THR A 79 1.10 0.90 -9.13
CA THR A 79 2.49 0.68 -8.79
C THR A 79 2.97 -0.65 -9.34
N ASP A 80 4.29 -0.74 -9.49
CA ASP A 80 4.99 -1.98 -9.76
C ASP A 80 5.74 -2.43 -8.51
N LEU A 81 5.73 -3.73 -8.27
CA LEU A 81 6.62 -4.37 -7.32
C LEU A 81 7.80 -4.95 -8.10
N TYR A 82 9.01 -4.63 -7.64
CA TYR A 82 10.24 -5.29 -8.06
C TYR A 82 10.75 -6.18 -6.94
N GLU A 83 11.38 -7.29 -7.32
CA GLU A 83 11.96 -8.26 -6.40
C GLU A 83 13.47 -8.32 -6.64
N PHE A 84 14.26 -8.39 -5.57
CA PHE A 84 15.72 -8.47 -5.62
C PHE A 84 16.29 -9.16 -4.38
N ASP A 85 17.51 -9.70 -4.52
CA ASP A 85 18.24 -10.31 -3.42
C ASP A 85 19.35 -9.38 -2.91
N HIS A 86 19.55 -9.38 -1.59
CA HIS A 86 20.68 -8.69 -0.96
C HIS A 86 21.17 -9.49 0.25
N GLY A 87 22.39 -10.01 0.17
CA GLY A 87 22.86 -10.99 1.14
C GLY A 87 22.05 -12.28 1.01
N ASP A 88 21.60 -12.82 2.14
CA ASP A 88 20.75 -14.02 2.22
C ASP A 88 19.25 -13.70 2.29
N GLU A 89 18.87 -12.42 2.12
CA GLU A 89 17.49 -11.94 2.23
C GLU A 89 16.90 -11.56 0.86
N HIS A 90 15.61 -11.84 0.71
CA HIS A 90 14.82 -11.56 -0.48
C HIS A 90 13.84 -10.41 -0.21
N PHE A 91 13.87 -9.40 -1.07
CA PHE A 91 13.16 -8.14 -0.85
C PHE A 91 12.22 -7.81 -2.00
N GLY A 92 11.09 -7.19 -1.63
CA GLY A 92 10.26 -6.41 -2.53
C GLY A 92 10.64 -4.93 -2.48
N ILE A 93 10.49 -4.19 -3.58
CA ILE A 93 10.61 -2.73 -3.60
C ILE A 93 9.57 -2.10 -4.53
N ILE A 94 8.89 -1.07 -4.02
CA ILE A 94 7.92 -0.27 -4.77
C ILE A 94 8.47 1.16 -4.85
N GLY A 95 8.72 1.63 -6.08
CA GLY A 95 9.16 3.01 -6.32
C GLY A 95 7.99 3.99 -6.42
N CYS A 96 8.28 5.26 -6.14
CA CYS A 96 7.32 6.37 -6.22
C CYS A 96 6.05 6.12 -5.39
N ALA A 97 6.21 5.57 -4.18
CA ALA A 97 5.10 5.13 -3.33
C ALA A 97 4.43 6.25 -2.51
N VAL A 98 4.49 7.50 -2.98
CA VAL A 98 4.00 8.71 -2.29
C VAL A 98 3.01 9.52 -3.11
#